data_AF-A0A8T6ZVF6-F1
#
_entry.id   AF-A0A8T6ZVF6-F1
#
_cell.length_a   1.000
_cell.length_b   1.000
_cell.length_c   1.000
_cell.angle_alpha   90.00
_cell.angle_beta   90.00
_cell.angle_gamma   90.00
#
_symmetry.space_group_name_H-M   'P 1'
#
loop_
_entity.id
_entity.type
_entity.pdbx_description
1 polymer ?
#
loop_
_entity_poly.entity_id
_entity_poly.type
_entity_poly.pdbx_seq_one_letter_code
_entity_poly.pdbx_strand_id
1 'polypeptide(L)'
;MRGADQESSTNAWQFWVDRGGTFTDIVALRPDGTLTTVKLLSENPERYADAAVHGILGLLANAHADTAHIAAVKMGTTVATNALLERDGAQTVLIITEGLGDALRIGYQNRPDIFALDIRLPAMLYSHVVEAEERVSAGGDIVRPLNTRRLEEELERVRAAGCTSAAIVLMHGYRYPAHEQHAAEIARRVGFEQVSVSHIASPLMKIVSRGDTTLVDAYLSPVLERYVSHVRDGLESVIGTAPLLFMQSHGGLARADHFHGKDSILSGPAGGVVGMVETARAAGYARIIGFDMGGTSTDVSLYEGDFERADESSIAGFRITAPMMHIHTVAAGGGSILKYHQARLQVGPESAGADPGPTCYGRDGPLTITDANVLLGRIQPDFFPAVFGPSGDAPINASIVAERFDALTATVNAEANELMSAEQVAAGFLHIAVERMANAIKQISIQRGHDVTRFVLSCFGGAGGQHACQVADALGIQTVMIHPLAGVLSAYGMGLADIRSLRARTIEIELDEESLAQLEPELEVLEQEMRDELLEQGLGEAQLQ
;
A
#
# COMPACT_ATOMS: atom_id res chain seq x y z
N MET A 1 9.89 -1.42 28.83
CA MET A 1 9.53 -0.19 29.56
C MET A 1 9.92 1.01 28.71
N ARG A 2 9.05 1.40 27.77
CA ARG A 2 8.99 2.76 27.24
C ARG A 2 7.65 3.27 27.79
N GLY A 3 7.70 4.02 28.89
CA GLY A 3 6.50 4.63 29.48
C GLY A 3 5.90 5.58 28.45
N ALA A 4 4.61 5.59 28.17
CA ALA A 4 3.55 6.10 29.06
C ALA A 4 3.77 7.54 29.57
N ASP A 5 4.91 8.19 29.28
CA ASP A 5 5.24 9.56 29.72
C ASP A 5 5.47 10.50 28.54
N GLN A 6 4.55 10.47 27.56
CA GLN A 6 4.25 11.60 26.70
C GLN A 6 2.72 11.75 26.57
N GLU A 7 2.02 11.80 27.70
CA GLU A 7 0.78 12.58 27.77
C GLU A 7 1.14 14.07 27.74
N SER A 8 1.71 14.51 26.61
CA SER A 8 1.45 15.86 26.16
C SER A 8 -0.03 15.84 25.79
N SER A 9 -0.89 16.35 26.66
CA SER A 9 -2.21 16.82 26.24
C SER A 9 -1.93 17.93 25.22
N THR A 10 -1.70 17.55 23.97
CA THR A 10 -1.67 18.51 22.88
C THR A 10 -3.06 19.10 22.90
N ASN A 11 -3.18 20.36 23.30
CA ASN A 11 -4.44 21.10 23.36
C ASN A 11 -4.92 21.43 21.92
N ALA A 12 -4.84 20.44 21.04
CA ALA A 12 -4.83 20.51 19.59
C ALA A 12 -5.29 19.15 19.02
N TRP A 13 -5.88 19.20 17.83
CA TRP A 13 -6.39 18.03 17.13
C TRP A 13 -5.28 17.26 16.42
N GLN A 14 -5.39 15.93 16.36
CA GLN A 14 -4.66 15.13 15.38
C GLN A 14 -5.64 14.35 14.53
N PHE A 15 -5.37 14.28 13.23
CA PHE A 15 -6.17 13.51 12.28
C PHE A 15 -5.30 12.43 11.66
N TRP A 16 -5.77 11.20 11.70
CA TRP A 16 -5.10 10.04 11.12
C TRP A 16 -6.04 9.42 10.10
N VAL A 17 -5.60 9.32 8.85
CA VAL A 17 -6.47 9.06 7.71
C VAL A 17 -5.94 7.92 6.86
N ASP A 18 -6.72 6.85 6.72
CA ASP A 18 -6.47 5.83 5.71
C ASP A 18 -7.45 6.00 4.55
N ARG A 19 -6.96 6.51 3.42
CA ARG A 19 -7.74 6.59 2.18
C ARG A 19 -7.57 5.29 1.40
N GLY A 20 -8.46 4.33 1.66
CA GLY A 20 -8.57 3.10 0.90
C GLY A 20 -9.35 3.25 -0.41
N GLY A 21 -9.50 2.16 -1.16
CA GLY A 21 -10.23 2.18 -2.44
C GLY A 21 -11.75 2.34 -2.30
N THR A 22 -12.36 1.79 -1.24
CA THR A 22 -13.82 1.88 -1.02
C THR A 22 -14.19 2.95 -0.01
N PHE A 23 -13.52 2.93 1.14
CA PHE A 23 -13.80 3.83 2.25
C PHE A 23 -12.55 4.60 2.66
N THR A 24 -12.77 5.83 3.09
CA THR A 24 -11.79 6.65 3.79
C THR A 24 -12.12 6.61 5.26
N ASP A 25 -11.17 6.11 6.05
CA ASP A 25 -11.28 5.95 7.50
C ASP A 25 -10.48 7.06 8.18
N ILE A 26 -11.15 7.84 9.03
CA ILE A 26 -10.56 8.96 9.75
C ILE A 26 -10.68 8.67 11.24
N VAL A 27 -9.54 8.68 11.94
CA VAL A 27 -9.47 8.70 13.39
C VAL A 27 -9.00 10.09 13.80
N ALA A 28 -9.75 10.77 14.65
CA ALA A 28 -9.38 12.06 15.19
C ALA A 28 -9.16 11.99 16.70
N LEU A 29 -7.97 12.41 17.13
CA LEU A 29 -7.66 12.67 18.53
C LEU A 29 -8.03 14.12 18.84
N ARG A 30 -8.99 14.30 19.74
CA ARG A 30 -9.44 15.60 20.20
C ARG A 30 -8.43 16.21 21.19
N PRO A 31 -8.43 17.55 21.38
CA PRO A 31 -7.63 18.21 22.40
C PRO A 31 -7.81 17.68 23.83
N ASP A 32 -8.98 17.12 24.14
CA ASP A 32 -9.31 16.52 25.44
C ASP A 32 -8.82 15.07 25.59
N GLY A 33 -8.12 14.54 24.59
CA GLY A 33 -7.61 13.17 24.53
C GLY A 33 -8.62 12.12 24.07
N THR A 34 -9.87 12.51 23.77
CA THR A 34 -10.87 11.55 23.28
C THR A 34 -10.68 11.23 21.80
N LEU A 35 -10.98 9.99 21.41
CA LEU A 35 -10.94 9.54 20.02
C LEU A 35 -12.34 9.57 19.41
N THR A 36 -12.45 10.04 18.18
CA THR A 36 -13.66 9.94 17.37
C THR A 36 -13.31 9.42 15.99
N THR A 37 -14.22 8.65 15.39
CA THR A 37 -13.98 8.02 14.09
C THR A 37 -15.04 8.46 13.08
N VAL A 38 -14.63 8.62 11.83
CA VAL A 38 -15.53 8.91 10.70
C VAL A 38 -15.15 7.99 9.55
N LYS A 39 -16.16 7.39 8.91
CA LYS A 39 -16.00 6.55 7.73
C LYS A 39 -16.84 7.13 6.59
N LEU A 40 -16.18 7.42 5.48
CA LEU A 40 -16.78 8.01 4.29
C LEU A 40 -16.50 7.12 3.09
N LEU A 41 -17.32 7.20 2.04
CA LEU A 41 -16.95 6.61 0.75
C LEU A 41 -15.72 7.36 0.20
N SER A 42 -14.73 6.65 -0.31
CA SER A 42 -13.51 7.27 -0.83
C SER A 42 -13.77 8.13 -2.05
N GLU A 43 -14.80 7.79 -2.84
CA GLU A 43 -15.25 8.54 -3.99
C GLU A 43 -16.76 8.78 -3.90
N ASN A 44 -17.15 10.06 -3.85
CA ASN A 44 -18.54 10.50 -3.92
C ASN A 44 -18.60 11.94 -4.45
N PRO A 45 -18.32 12.15 -5.75
CA PRO A 45 -18.17 13.49 -6.33
C PRO A 45 -19.46 14.33 -6.23
N GLU A 46 -20.62 13.70 -6.05
CA GLU A 46 -21.89 14.39 -5.84
C GLU A 46 -21.97 15.08 -4.46
N ARG A 47 -21.16 14.65 -3.48
CA ARG A 47 -21.19 15.16 -2.11
C ARG A 47 -19.93 15.92 -1.70
N TYR A 48 -18.75 15.50 -2.16
CA TYR A 48 -17.48 16.12 -1.81
C TYR A 48 -16.40 15.86 -2.86
N ALA A 49 -15.43 16.78 -2.94
CA ALA A 49 -14.28 16.65 -3.82
C ALA A 49 -13.27 15.61 -3.31
N ASP A 50 -12.99 15.61 -2.00
CA ASP A 50 -12.12 14.63 -1.35
C ASP A 50 -12.68 14.26 0.03
N ALA A 51 -12.68 12.95 0.32
CA ALA A 51 -13.27 12.38 1.53
C ALA A 51 -12.48 12.74 2.79
N ALA A 52 -11.14 12.81 2.72
CA ALA A 52 -10.30 13.15 3.85
C ALA A 52 -10.51 14.60 4.27
N VAL A 53 -10.46 15.51 3.29
CA VAL A 53 -10.72 16.94 3.51
C VAL A 53 -12.12 17.15 4.08
N HIS A 54 -13.15 16.54 3.46
CA HIS A 54 -14.52 16.67 3.90
C HIS A 54 -14.73 16.18 5.34
N GLY A 55 -14.17 15.00 5.68
CA GLY A 55 -14.31 14.42 7.01
C GLY A 55 -13.61 15.22 8.10
N ILE A 56 -12.40 15.73 7.82
CA ILE A 56 -11.66 16.61 8.75
C ILE A 56 -12.43 17.89 9.01
N LEU A 57 -12.88 18.59 7.95
CA LEU A 57 -13.64 19.84 8.09
C LEU A 57 -14.99 19.61 8.79
N GLY A 58 -15.67 18.51 8.50
CA GLY A 58 -16.92 18.14 9.17
C GLY A 58 -16.75 17.90 10.67
N LEU A 59 -15.66 17.23 11.08
CA LEU A 59 -15.34 17.02 12.49
C LEU A 59 -15.05 18.33 13.22
N LEU A 60 -14.30 19.24 12.59
CA LEU A 60 -14.01 20.56 13.15
C LEU A 60 -15.27 21.42 13.28
N ALA A 61 -16.13 21.42 12.27
CA ALA A 61 -17.38 22.20 12.28
C ALA A 61 -18.35 21.74 13.37
N ASN A 62 -18.52 20.42 13.55
CA ASN A 62 -19.39 19.85 14.58
C ASN A 62 -18.92 20.13 16.02
N ALA A 63 -17.64 20.43 16.20
CA ALA A 63 -17.06 20.76 17.50
C ALA A 63 -17.22 22.24 17.89
N HIS A 64 -17.88 23.09 17.06
CA HIS A 64 -17.96 24.55 17.24
C HIS A 64 -16.58 25.19 17.50
N ALA A 65 -15.52 24.64 16.90
CA ALA A 65 -14.16 24.92 17.33
C ALA A 65 -13.59 26.17 16.64
N ASP A 66 -13.96 27.35 17.12
CA ASP A 66 -13.37 28.66 16.75
C ASP A 66 -11.87 28.80 17.16
N THR A 67 -11.25 27.73 17.69
CA THR A 67 -9.85 27.69 18.19
C THR A 67 -9.12 26.37 17.88
N ALA A 68 -9.56 25.59 16.88
CA ALA A 68 -8.95 24.29 16.59
C ALA A 68 -7.56 24.40 15.96
N HIS A 69 -6.53 24.45 16.80
CA HIS A 69 -5.17 24.15 16.37
C HIS A 69 -5.10 22.67 15.97
N ILE A 70 -4.67 22.39 14.74
CA ILE A 70 -4.29 21.04 14.32
C ILE A 70 -2.82 20.87 14.67
N ALA A 71 -2.47 19.79 15.37
CA ALA A 71 -1.10 19.44 15.69
C ALA A 71 -0.44 18.64 14.56
N ALA A 72 -1.18 17.74 13.91
CA ALA A 72 -0.71 16.99 12.75
C ALA A 72 -1.88 16.36 11.97
N VAL A 73 -1.67 16.18 10.67
CA VAL A 73 -2.48 15.27 9.84
C VAL A 73 -1.54 14.18 9.32
N LYS A 74 -1.85 12.93 9.63
CA LYS A 74 -1.09 11.75 9.19
C LYS A 74 -1.97 10.92 8.26
N MET A 75 -1.46 10.51 7.11
CA MET A 75 -2.30 9.86 6.10
C MET A 75 -1.60 8.77 5.30
N GLY A 76 -2.32 7.70 5.01
CA GLY A 76 -1.96 6.71 3.99
C GLY A 76 -2.95 6.77 2.84
N THR A 77 -2.51 6.36 1.65
CA THR A 77 -3.33 6.50 0.45
C THR A 77 -3.08 5.36 -0.53
N THR A 78 -4.14 4.86 -1.16
CA THR A 78 -4.05 3.90 -2.26
C THR A 78 -3.90 4.55 -3.63
N VAL A 79 -3.79 5.88 -3.72
CA VAL A 79 -3.73 6.63 -4.99
C VAL A 79 -2.62 6.11 -5.90
N ALA A 80 -1.40 5.92 -5.39
CA ALA A 80 -0.28 5.42 -6.20
C ALA A 80 -0.47 3.97 -6.64
N THR A 81 -0.92 3.09 -5.73
CA THR A 81 -1.21 1.69 -6.07
C THR A 81 -2.27 1.59 -7.16
N ASN A 82 -3.35 2.38 -7.05
CA ASN A 82 -4.43 2.40 -8.05
C ASN A 82 -3.94 2.96 -9.38
N ALA A 83 -3.23 4.09 -9.39
CA ALA A 83 -2.65 4.66 -10.60
C ALA A 83 -1.71 3.68 -11.32
N LEU A 84 -0.94 2.88 -10.56
CA LEU A 84 -0.08 1.84 -11.13
C LEU A 84 -0.87 0.68 -11.74
N LEU A 85 -1.97 0.26 -11.10
CA LEU A 85 -2.83 -0.82 -11.59
C LEU A 85 -3.65 -0.39 -12.83
N GLU A 86 -4.22 0.81 -12.79
CA GLU A 86 -5.08 1.41 -13.83
C GLU A 86 -4.28 2.02 -14.98
N ARG A 87 -2.95 2.14 -14.84
CA ARG A 87 -2.05 2.77 -15.80
C ARG A 87 -2.37 4.25 -16.03
N ASP A 88 -2.68 4.94 -14.95
CA ASP A 88 -2.99 6.38 -14.91
C ASP A 88 -1.90 7.20 -14.18
N GLY A 89 -0.65 7.04 -14.62
CA GLY A 89 0.48 7.84 -14.16
C GLY A 89 0.97 8.84 -15.20
N ALA A 90 2.08 9.51 -14.88
CA ALA A 90 2.66 10.53 -15.75
C ALA A 90 3.20 9.94 -17.06
N GLN A 91 3.08 10.68 -18.16
CA GLN A 91 3.76 10.31 -19.40
C GLN A 91 5.27 10.43 -19.21
N THR A 92 5.93 9.27 -19.16
CA THR A 92 7.32 9.15 -18.72
C THR A 92 8.23 8.72 -19.87
N VAL A 93 9.38 9.38 -20.00
CA VAL A 93 10.47 8.94 -20.88
C VAL A 93 11.49 8.12 -20.08
N LEU A 94 11.96 7.01 -20.65
CA LEU A 94 13.11 6.28 -20.15
C LEU A 94 14.37 6.80 -20.85
N ILE A 95 15.32 7.32 -20.08
CA ILE A 95 16.66 7.70 -20.54
C ILE A 95 17.62 6.59 -20.09
N ILE A 96 18.22 5.89 -21.05
CA ILE A 96 19.04 4.71 -20.77
C ILE A 96 20.25 4.68 -21.68
N THR A 97 21.34 4.04 -21.25
CA THR A 97 22.56 3.89 -22.05
C THR A 97 22.28 3.30 -23.43
N GLU A 98 22.89 3.89 -24.47
CA GLU A 98 22.74 3.46 -25.86
C GLU A 98 23.03 1.96 -26.05
N GLY A 99 22.14 1.29 -26.79
CA GLY A 99 22.14 -0.15 -27.02
C GLY A 99 21.36 -0.96 -25.97
N LEU A 100 20.79 -0.30 -24.95
CA LEU A 100 20.01 -0.95 -23.88
C LEU A 100 18.55 -0.48 -23.84
N GLY A 101 18.04 0.18 -24.89
CA GLY A 101 16.68 0.72 -24.94
C GLY A 101 15.55 -0.28 -24.61
N ASP A 102 15.76 -1.57 -24.92
CA ASP A 102 14.78 -2.64 -24.66
C ASP A 102 15.02 -3.40 -23.34
N ALA A 103 16.02 -3.02 -22.53
CA ALA A 103 16.46 -3.81 -21.37
C ALA A 103 15.33 -4.07 -20.35
N LEU A 104 14.52 -3.06 -20.02
CA LEU A 104 13.42 -3.22 -19.06
C LEU A 104 12.28 -4.07 -19.62
N ARG A 105 11.99 -3.94 -20.92
CA ARG A 105 11.00 -4.74 -21.62
C ARG A 105 11.40 -6.21 -21.72
N ILE A 106 12.68 -6.50 -21.96
CA ILE A 106 13.23 -7.86 -21.98
C ILE A 106 13.20 -8.46 -20.55
N GLY A 107 13.51 -7.64 -19.54
CA GLY A 107 13.52 -8.06 -18.15
C GLY A 107 14.54 -9.18 -17.89
N TYR A 108 14.10 -10.24 -17.20
CA TYR A 108 14.91 -11.43 -16.94
C TYR A 108 14.53 -12.63 -17.82
N GLN A 109 13.72 -12.42 -18.86
CA GLN A 109 13.21 -13.47 -19.74
C GLN A 109 12.41 -14.57 -19.02
N ASN A 110 11.91 -14.30 -17.80
CA ASN A 110 11.03 -15.18 -17.08
C ASN A 110 9.64 -15.21 -17.74
N ARG A 111 9.01 -16.38 -17.79
CA ARG A 111 7.63 -16.54 -18.27
C ARG A 111 6.66 -16.38 -17.09
N PRO A 112 5.81 -15.33 -17.06
CA PRO A 112 4.88 -15.12 -15.95
C PRO A 112 3.89 -16.29 -15.79
N ASP A 113 3.38 -16.79 -16.92
CA ASP A 113 2.64 -18.04 -17.01
C ASP A 113 3.47 -19.04 -17.83
N ILE A 114 4.04 -20.01 -17.14
CA ILE A 114 4.95 -21.00 -17.74
C ILE A 114 4.25 -21.88 -18.79
N PHE A 115 2.91 -21.99 -18.75
CA PHE A 115 2.14 -22.85 -19.64
C PHE A 115 1.32 -22.09 -20.68
N ALA A 116 1.24 -20.75 -20.60
CA ALA A 116 0.58 -19.95 -21.63
C ALA A 116 1.20 -20.19 -23.01
N LEU A 117 0.40 -20.53 -24.02
CA LEU A 117 0.88 -20.69 -25.40
C LEU A 117 1.11 -19.34 -26.09
N ASP A 118 0.34 -18.32 -25.71
CA ASP A 118 0.47 -16.93 -26.16
C ASP A 118 1.01 -16.08 -25.00
N ILE A 119 2.30 -15.75 -25.03
CA ILE A 119 2.94 -14.95 -23.97
C ILE A 119 2.57 -13.48 -24.19
N ARG A 120 1.76 -12.94 -23.29
CA ARG A 120 1.46 -11.51 -23.23
C ARG A 120 2.42 -10.84 -22.23
N LEU A 121 3.34 -10.04 -22.75
CA LEU A 121 4.19 -9.19 -21.92
C LEU A 121 3.38 -8.01 -21.38
N PRO A 122 3.60 -7.58 -20.12
CA PRO A 122 3.01 -6.35 -19.60
C PRO A 122 3.38 -5.14 -20.46
N ALA A 123 2.46 -4.19 -20.57
CA ALA A 123 2.77 -2.88 -21.14
C ALA A 123 3.76 -2.14 -20.23
N MET A 124 4.74 -1.45 -20.82
CA MET A 124 5.72 -0.65 -20.08
C MET A 124 5.09 0.67 -19.59
N LEU A 125 5.63 1.25 -18.51
CA LEU A 125 5.17 2.55 -17.99
C LEU A 125 5.70 3.75 -18.78
N TYR A 126 6.82 3.57 -19.50
CA TYR A 126 7.34 4.63 -20.37
C TYR A 126 6.61 4.64 -21.71
N SER A 127 6.42 5.84 -22.26
CA SER A 127 5.88 6.03 -23.62
C SER A 127 6.98 6.23 -24.66
N HIS A 128 8.16 6.67 -24.23
CA HIS A 128 9.31 6.97 -25.09
C HIS A 128 10.59 6.43 -24.45
N VAL A 129 11.58 6.10 -25.30
CA VAL A 129 12.93 5.74 -24.88
C VAL A 129 13.91 6.67 -25.57
N VAL A 130 14.83 7.22 -24.79
CA VAL A 130 15.98 8.01 -25.26
C VAL A 130 17.23 7.23 -24.89
N GLU A 131 17.96 6.81 -25.92
CA GLU A 131 19.22 6.10 -25.77
C GLU A 131 20.36 7.11 -25.69
N ALA A 132 20.79 7.39 -24.47
CA ALA A 132 21.83 8.36 -24.20
C ALA A 132 23.20 7.80 -24.68
N GLU A 133 23.91 8.60 -25.46
CA GLU A 133 25.25 8.26 -25.95
C GLU A 133 26.28 8.45 -24.84
N GLU A 134 26.43 7.46 -23.97
CA GLU A 134 27.48 7.40 -22.97
C GLU A 134 27.87 5.96 -22.64
N ARG A 135 29.02 5.77 -21.99
CA ARG A 135 29.36 4.50 -21.38
C ARG A 135 30.42 4.66 -20.30
N VAL A 136 30.14 4.12 -19.12
CA VAL A 136 31.11 3.94 -18.04
C VAL A 136 31.43 2.44 -17.93
N SER A 137 32.67 2.08 -17.60
CA SER A 137 33.08 0.69 -17.34
C SER A 137 32.69 0.26 -15.92
N ALA A 138 32.76 -1.03 -15.61
CA ALA A 138 32.58 -1.51 -14.23
C ALA A 138 33.65 -0.93 -13.27
N GLY A 139 34.83 -0.59 -13.78
CA GLY A 139 35.92 0.04 -13.03
C GLY A 139 35.84 1.57 -12.95
N GLY A 140 34.84 2.20 -13.56
CA GLY A 140 34.65 3.66 -13.53
C GLY A 140 35.29 4.43 -14.67
N ASP A 141 35.98 3.76 -15.59
CA ASP A 141 36.55 4.41 -16.77
C ASP A 141 35.44 4.93 -17.69
N ILE A 142 35.58 6.16 -18.17
CA ILE A 142 34.70 6.72 -19.20
C ILE A 142 35.09 6.08 -20.54
N VAL A 143 34.35 5.05 -20.94
CA VAL A 143 34.49 4.40 -22.25
C VAL A 143 33.96 5.30 -23.36
N ARG A 144 32.86 6.02 -23.08
CA ARG A 144 32.30 7.04 -23.96
C ARG A 144 31.73 8.19 -23.11
N PRO A 145 32.16 9.44 -23.33
CA PRO A 145 31.61 10.58 -22.61
C PRO A 145 30.14 10.81 -22.98
N LEU A 146 29.35 11.34 -22.05
CA LEU A 146 27.96 11.71 -22.31
C LEU A 146 27.87 12.79 -23.39
N ASN A 147 27.15 12.49 -24.48
CA ASN A 147 26.86 13.47 -25.52
C ASN A 147 25.69 14.39 -25.10
N THR A 148 26.03 15.44 -24.36
CA THR A 148 25.07 16.37 -23.76
C THR A 148 24.18 17.08 -24.78
N ARG A 149 24.76 17.52 -25.91
CA ARG A 149 24.03 18.19 -26.99
C ARG A 149 22.98 17.28 -27.61
N ARG A 150 23.35 16.04 -27.95
CA ARG A 150 22.40 15.08 -28.55
C ARG A 150 21.31 14.71 -27.56
N LEU A 151 21.66 14.51 -26.29
CA LEU A 151 20.68 14.22 -25.24
C LEU A 151 19.67 15.37 -25.11
N GLU A 152 20.12 16.62 -25.04
CA GLU A 152 19.23 17.79 -24.96
C GLU A 152 18.28 17.87 -26.16
N GLU A 153 18.78 17.70 -27.40
CA GLU A 153 17.97 17.69 -28.62
C GLU A 153 16.93 16.55 -28.66
N GLU A 154 17.23 15.39 -28.06
CA GLU A 154 16.29 14.26 -27.93
C GLU A 154 15.25 14.52 -26.85
N LEU A 155 15.66 15.07 -25.70
CA LEU A 155 14.77 15.42 -24.61
C LEU A 155 13.81 16.54 -24.97
N GLU A 156 14.24 17.57 -25.70
CA GLU A 156 13.36 18.63 -26.22
C GLU A 156 12.26 18.05 -27.12
N ARG A 157 12.61 17.11 -28.00
CA ARG A 157 11.64 16.43 -28.88
C ARG A 157 10.62 15.63 -28.09
N VAL A 158 11.06 14.86 -27.10
CA VAL A 158 10.18 14.02 -26.28
C VAL A 158 9.32 14.87 -25.34
N ARG A 159 9.84 15.99 -24.83
CA ARG A 159 9.07 16.98 -24.07
C ARG A 159 7.98 17.61 -24.93
N ALA A 160 8.31 17.99 -26.18
CA ALA A 160 7.33 18.49 -27.15
C ALA A 160 6.27 17.45 -27.54
N ALA A 161 6.57 16.15 -27.41
CA ALA A 161 5.63 15.06 -27.63
C ALA A 161 4.70 14.79 -26.42
N GLY A 162 4.85 15.54 -25.31
CA GLY A 162 3.93 15.51 -24.16
C GLY A 162 4.46 14.79 -22.92
N CYS A 163 5.68 14.23 -22.93
CA CYS A 163 6.24 13.65 -21.72
C CYS A 163 6.50 14.73 -20.67
N THR A 164 6.07 14.50 -19.43
CA THR A 164 6.24 15.41 -18.29
C THR A 164 7.22 14.89 -17.25
N SER A 165 7.50 13.59 -17.29
CA SER A 165 8.35 12.88 -16.35
C SER A 165 9.50 12.14 -17.05
N ALA A 166 10.64 11.99 -16.38
CA ALA A 166 11.81 11.30 -16.90
C ALA A 166 12.42 10.33 -15.87
N ALA A 167 12.67 9.10 -16.29
CA ALA A 167 13.41 8.09 -15.54
C ALA A 167 14.80 7.91 -16.17
N ILE A 168 15.88 8.19 -15.42
CA ILE A 168 17.26 8.10 -15.89
C ILE A 168 17.93 6.86 -15.30
N VAL A 169 18.34 5.93 -16.17
CA VAL A 169 18.92 4.64 -15.79
C VAL A 169 20.13 4.34 -16.66
N LEU A 170 21.33 4.74 -16.24
CA LEU A 170 22.54 4.51 -17.00
C LEU A 170 23.31 3.29 -16.45
N MET A 171 24.06 2.62 -17.32
CA MET A 171 24.87 1.46 -16.96
C MET A 171 25.95 1.87 -15.94
N HIS A 172 26.07 1.11 -14.86
CA HIS A 172 26.93 1.40 -13.70
C HIS A 172 26.67 2.75 -12.99
N GLY A 173 25.55 3.43 -13.30
CA GLY A 173 25.15 4.70 -12.65
C GLY A 173 25.02 4.59 -11.12
N TYR A 174 24.63 3.40 -10.62
CA TYR A 174 24.55 3.10 -9.18
C TYR A 174 25.88 3.31 -8.42
N ARG A 175 27.03 3.26 -9.12
CA ARG A 175 28.38 3.41 -8.55
C ARG A 175 29.09 4.67 -9.06
N TYR A 176 28.87 5.03 -10.32
CA TYR A 176 29.49 6.19 -10.97
C TYR A 176 28.39 7.15 -11.47
N PRO A 177 27.84 8.01 -10.60
CA PRO A 177 26.59 8.72 -10.86
C PRO A 177 26.74 9.95 -11.76
N ALA A 178 27.97 10.38 -12.09
CA ALA A 178 28.24 11.66 -12.74
C ALA A 178 27.46 11.88 -14.05
N HIS A 179 27.36 10.85 -14.91
CA HIS A 179 26.58 10.97 -16.14
C HIS A 179 25.07 11.03 -15.87
N GLU A 180 24.57 10.30 -14.88
CA GLU A 180 23.15 10.36 -14.51
C GLU A 180 22.77 11.73 -13.94
N GLN A 181 23.64 12.30 -13.10
CA GLN A 181 23.47 13.64 -12.53
C GLN A 181 23.41 14.70 -13.63
N HIS A 182 24.33 14.65 -14.59
CA HIS A 182 24.35 15.59 -15.72
C HIS A 182 23.14 15.41 -16.64
N ALA A 183 22.71 14.18 -16.90
CA ALA A 183 21.48 13.92 -17.64
C ALA A 183 20.24 14.49 -16.92
N ALA A 184 20.20 14.42 -15.59
CA ALA A 184 19.11 14.96 -14.78
C ALA A 184 19.06 16.50 -14.83
N GLU A 185 20.22 17.17 -14.78
CA GLU A 185 20.32 18.61 -14.97
C GLU A 185 19.77 19.05 -16.33
N ILE A 186 20.12 18.33 -17.40
CA ILE A 186 19.61 18.60 -18.76
C ILE A 186 18.10 18.38 -18.80
N ALA A 187 17.58 17.27 -18.28
CA ALA A 187 16.14 16.99 -18.26
C ALA A 187 15.35 18.08 -17.53
N ARG A 188 15.83 18.54 -16.36
CA ARG A 188 15.21 19.66 -15.63
C ARG A 188 15.27 20.96 -16.43
N ARG A 189 16.38 21.26 -17.10
CA ARG A 189 16.54 22.47 -17.94
C ARG A 189 15.60 22.47 -19.14
N VAL A 190 15.40 21.32 -19.77
CA VAL A 190 14.44 21.12 -20.88
C VAL A 190 12.98 21.29 -20.40
N GLY A 191 12.75 21.16 -19.09
CA GLY A 191 11.46 21.47 -18.46
C GLY A 191 10.64 20.24 -18.10
N PHE A 192 11.26 19.07 -17.90
CA PHE A 192 10.59 17.95 -17.23
C PHE A 192 10.26 18.33 -15.78
N GLU A 193 9.01 18.10 -15.38
CA GLU A 193 8.50 18.47 -14.05
C GLU A 193 9.03 17.54 -12.97
N GLN A 194 9.19 16.26 -13.34
CA GLN A 194 9.67 15.22 -12.45
C GLN A 194 10.83 14.47 -13.14
N VAL A 195 11.91 14.24 -12.38
CA VAL A 195 13.08 13.49 -12.86
C VAL A 195 13.53 12.52 -11.76
N SER A 196 13.31 11.22 -11.94
CA SER A 196 13.89 10.17 -11.10
C SER A 196 15.22 9.70 -11.68
N VAL A 197 16.21 9.56 -10.81
CA VAL A 197 17.57 9.17 -11.18
C VAL A 197 17.94 7.88 -10.48
N SER A 198 18.46 6.90 -11.21
CA SER A 198 18.52 5.53 -10.72
C SER A 198 19.46 5.31 -9.54
N HIS A 199 20.59 6.03 -9.47
CA HIS A 199 21.47 5.98 -8.30
C HIS A 199 20.85 6.57 -7.01
N ILE A 200 19.77 7.35 -7.12
CA ILE A 200 19.04 7.88 -5.95
C ILE A 200 17.84 6.99 -5.64
N ALA A 201 17.04 6.68 -6.66
CA ALA A 201 15.80 5.92 -6.49
C ALA A 201 16.05 4.46 -6.08
N SER A 202 17.10 3.82 -6.60
CA SER A 202 17.47 2.45 -6.26
C SER A 202 18.98 2.25 -6.50
N PRO A 203 19.86 2.54 -5.52
CA PRO A 203 21.32 2.50 -5.62
C PRO A 203 21.89 1.06 -5.69
N LEU A 204 21.26 0.18 -6.47
CA LEU A 204 21.58 -1.24 -6.57
C LEU A 204 22.13 -1.60 -7.95
N MET A 205 22.99 -2.61 -8.00
CA MET A 205 23.76 -2.97 -9.21
C MET A 205 22.89 -3.36 -10.41
N LYS A 206 21.80 -4.11 -10.19
CA LYS A 206 21.02 -4.75 -11.26
C LYS A 206 20.19 -3.72 -12.05
N ILE A 207 20.58 -3.47 -13.32
CA ILE A 207 19.95 -2.44 -14.16
C ILE A 207 18.44 -2.63 -14.36
N VAL A 208 17.96 -3.87 -14.41
CA VAL A 208 16.55 -4.16 -14.68
C VAL A 208 15.67 -3.80 -13.48
N SER A 209 15.99 -4.29 -12.27
CA SER A 209 15.19 -3.99 -11.07
C SER A 209 15.38 -2.55 -10.61
N ARG A 210 16.61 -2.01 -10.73
CA ARG A 210 16.90 -0.58 -10.53
C ARG A 210 16.08 0.28 -11.50
N GLY A 211 16.06 -0.09 -12.77
CA GLY A 211 15.37 0.66 -13.81
C GLY A 211 13.86 0.62 -13.66
N ASP A 212 13.27 -0.54 -13.35
CA ASP A 212 11.83 -0.63 -13.04
C ASP A 212 11.46 0.24 -11.84
N THR A 213 12.26 0.22 -10.77
CA THR A 213 12.03 1.05 -9.57
C THR A 213 12.08 2.54 -9.89
N THR A 214 13.10 2.95 -10.66
CA THR A 214 13.27 4.36 -11.10
C THR A 214 12.11 4.80 -12.00
N LEU A 215 11.63 3.90 -12.86
CA LEU A 215 10.51 4.16 -13.74
C LEU A 215 9.19 4.27 -12.98
N VAL A 216 8.93 3.37 -12.03
CA VAL A 216 7.75 3.43 -11.15
C VAL A 216 7.75 4.74 -10.35
N ASP A 217 8.91 5.13 -9.82
CA ASP A 217 9.05 6.40 -9.10
C ASP A 217 8.72 7.61 -9.97
N ALA A 218 9.28 7.66 -11.18
CA ALA A 218 9.05 8.74 -12.13
C ALA A 218 7.59 8.83 -12.58
N TYR A 219 6.96 7.66 -12.76
CA TYR A 219 5.59 7.52 -13.23
C TYR A 219 4.57 7.98 -12.17
N LEU A 220 4.83 7.67 -10.89
CA LEU A 220 3.86 7.86 -9.81
C LEU A 220 4.05 9.15 -9.00
N SER A 221 5.28 9.66 -8.87
CA SER A 221 5.55 10.86 -8.05
C SER A 221 4.67 12.07 -8.45
N PRO A 222 4.45 12.38 -9.75
CA PRO A 222 3.57 13.49 -10.12
C PRO A 222 2.11 13.28 -9.73
N VAL A 223 1.63 12.03 -9.68
CA VAL A 223 0.27 11.71 -9.23
C VAL A 223 0.13 12.01 -7.74
N LEU A 224 1.14 11.63 -6.96
CA LEU A 224 1.19 11.90 -5.52
C LEU A 224 1.28 13.39 -5.23
N GLU A 225 2.15 14.13 -5.91
CA GLU A 225 2.30 15.58 -5.74
C GLU A 225 0.98 16.33 -5.98
N ARG A 226 0.21 15.95 -7.01
CA ARG A 226 -1.13 16.51 -7.25
C ARG A 226 -2.08 16.19 -6.10
N TYR A 227 -2.06 14.96 -5.61
CA TYR A 227 -2.93 14.54 -4.50
C TYR A 227 -2.59 15.27 -3.19
N VAL A 228 -1.30 15.32 -2.85
CA VAL A 228 -0.76 16.08 -1.72
C VAL A 228 -1.20 17.53 -1.80
N SER A 229 -1.03 18.17 -2.97
CA SER A 229 -1.39 19.58 -3.16
C SER A 229 -2.88 19.79 -2.99
N HIS A 230 -3.72 18.92 -3.57
CA HIS A 230 -5.17 18.99 -3.41
C HIS A 230 -5.61 18.90 -1.94
N VAL A 231 -5.03 17.99 -1.15
CA VAL A 231 -5.36 17.85 0.27
C VAL A 231 -4.86 19.06 1.07
N ARG A 232 -3.65 19.55 0.77
CA ARG A 232 -3.10 20.75 1.41
C ARG A 232 -3.98 21.98 1.15
N ASP A 233 -4.36 22.21 -0.10
CA ASP A 233 -5.22 23.34 -0.50
C ASP A 233 -6.61 23.21 0.15
N GLY A 234 -7.16 22.00 0.18
CA GLY A 234 -8.46 21.71 0.81
C GLY A 234 -8.48 21.96 2.32
N LEU A 235 -7.32 21.86 2.98
CA LEU A 235 -7.17 22.08 4.43
C LEU A 235 -6.50 23.42 4.77
N GLU A 236 -6.15 24.27 3.79
CA GLU A 236 -5.34 25.48 3.99
C GLU A 236 -5.92 26.40 5.08
N SER A 237 -7.24 26.52 5.13
CA SER A 237 -7.96 27.38 6.08
C SER A 237 -7.89 26.91 7.55
N VAL A 238 -7.51 25.65 7.79
CA VAL A 238 -7.54 25.03 9.14
C VAL A 238 -6.20 24.40 9.57
N ILE A 239 -5.37 23.93 8.63
CA ILE A 239 -4.14 23.20 8.95
C ILE A 239 -2.98 24.11 9.37
N GLY A 240 -2.99 25.38 8.93
CA GLY A 240 -1.94 26.35 9.26
C GLY A 240 -0.54 25.82 8.94
N THR A 241 0.33 25.79 9.94
CA THR A 241 1.71 25.27 9.83
C THR A 241 1.86 23.81 10.27
N ALA A 242 0.75 23.12 10.59
CA ALA A 242 0.80 21.75 11.06
C ALA A 242 1.38 20.81 9.99
N PRO A 243 2.21 19.83 10.37
CA PRO A 243 2.75 18.87 9.43
C PRO A 243 1.65 18.00 8.82
N LEU A 244 1.71 17.85 7.50
CA LEU A 244 0.99 16.85 6.73
C LEU A 244 1.97 15.72 6.40
N LEU A 245 1.77 14.56 7.04
CA LEU A 245 2.66 13.41 7.00
C LEU A 245 2.00 12.25 6.25
N PHE A 246 2.79 11.55 5.45
CA PHE A 246 2.36 10.46 4.59
C PHE A 246 3.01 9.15 5.03
N MET A 247 2.22 8.10 5.13
CA MET A 247 2.68 6.74 5.37
C MET A 247 3.46 6.24 4.16
N GLN A 248 4.64 5.66 4.39
CA GLN A 248 5.46 5.01 3.39
C GLN A 248 5.33 3.48 3.49
N SER A 249 5.70 2.77 2.43
CA SER A 249 5.58 1.31 2.33
C SER A 249 6.37 0.54 3.39
N HIS A 250 7.40 1.14 3.99
CA HIS A 250 8.17 0.55 5.09
C HIS A 250 7.55 0.76 6.48
N GLY A 251 6.42 1.48 6.55
CA GLY A 251 5.65 1.75 7.77
C GLY A 251 6.09 2.98 8.57
N GLY A 252 7.05 3.75 8.08
CA GLY A 252 7.35 5.08 8.62
C GLY A 252 6.55 6.18 7.94
N LEU A 253 6.43 7.31 8.62
CA LEU A 253 5.89 8.54 8.07
C LEU A 253 6.99 9.38 7.42
N ALA A 254 6.62 10.15 6.40
CA ALA A 254 7.45 11.19 5.83
C ALA A 254 6.61 12.44 5.55
N ARG A 255 7.24 13.61 5.51
CA ARG A 255 6.58 14.80 4.96
C ARG A 255 6.37 14.66 3.45
N ALA A 256 5.48 15.48 2.92
CA ALA A 256 5.07 15.40 1.52
C ALA A 256 6.19 15.63 0.50
N ASP A 257 7.19 16.44 0.86
CA ASP A 257 8.42 16.70 0.10
C ASP A 257 9.39 15.51 0.06
N HIS A 258 9.25 14.55 0.97
CA HIS A 258 10.01 13.30 1.05
C HIS A 258 9.16 12.07 0.67
N PHE A 259 7.97 12.27 0.09
CA PHE A 259 7.03 11.21 -0.24
C PHE A 259 7.08 10.88 -1.74
N HIS A 260 7.93 9.93 -2.10
CA HIS A 260 8.19 9.55 -3.49
C HIS A 260 7.31 8.39 -3.97
N GLY A 261 7.13 8.31 -5.29
CA GLY A 261 6.31 7.31 -5.97
C GLY A 261 6.62 5.88 -5.54
N LYS A 262 7.91 5.51 -5.51
CA LYS A 262 8.35 4.16 -5.13
C LYS A 262 8.02 3.77 -3.68
N ASP A 263 7.93 4.75 -2.78
CA ASP A 263 7.75 4.54 -1.33
C ASP A 263 6.28 4.65 -0.90
N SER A 264 5.37 4.88 -1.84
CA SER A 264 3.94 5.12 -1.57
C SER A 264 3.05 3.87 -1.76
N ILE A 265 3.57 2.87 -2.46
CA ILE A 265 2.82 1.72 -2.91
C ILE A 265 2.56 0.79 -1.71
N LEU A 266 1.31 0.41 -1.49
CA LEU A 266 0.87 -0.34 -0.30
C LEU A 266 1.10 0.41 1.05
N SER A 267 1.10 1.75 1.03
CA SER A 267 1.22 2.56 2.27
C SER A 267 0.04 2.39 3.25
N GLY A 268 -1.20 2.25 2.76
CA GLY A 268 -2.37 2.00 3.60
C GLY A 268 -2.22 0.74 4.46
N PRO A 269 -2.00 -0.45 3.85
CA PRO A 269 -1.73 -1.68 4.57
C PRO A 269 -0.54 -1.61 5.54
N ALA A 270 0.52 -0.84 5.21
CA ALA A 270 1.64 -0.62 6.13
C ALA A 270 1.19 0.08 7.43
N GLY A 271 0.25 1.02 7.36
CA GLY A 271 -0.41 1.58 8.53
C GLY A 271 -1.14 0.53 9.37
N GLY A 272 -1.81 -0.43 8.73
CA GLY A 272 -2.43 -1.58 9.38
C GLY A 272 -1.43 -2.46 10.13
N VAL A 273 -0.27 -2.72 9.52
CA VAL A 273 0.85 -3.45 10.14
C VAL A 273 1.38 -2.71 11.38
N VAL A 274 1.58 -1.39 11.29
CA VAL A 274 1.98 -0.60 12.48
C VAL A 274 0.89 -0.69 13.55
N GLY A 275 -0.37 -0.52 13.17
CA GLY A 275 -1.52 -0.58 14.09
C GLY A 275 -1.62 -1.90 14.84
N MET A 276 -1.51 -3.04 14.14
CA MET A 276 -1.53 -4.35 14.79
C MET A 276 -0.33 -4.57 15.72
N VAL A 277 0.86 -4.08 15.36
CA VAL A 277 2.08 -4.29 16.14
C VAL A 277 2.03 -3.46 17.42
N GLU A 278 1.77 -2.17 17.30
CA GLU A 278 1.80 -1.26 18.44
C GLU A 278 0.65 -1.53 19.42
N THR A 279 -0.55 -1.86 18.94
CA THR A 279 -1.66 -2.23 19.82
C THR A 279 -1.44 -3.57 20.52
N ALA A 280 -0.94 -4.59 19.82
CA ALA A 280 -0.69 -5.90 20.44
C ALA A 280 0.52 -5.87 21.39
N ARG A 281 1.56 -5.07 21.09
CA ARG A 281 2.66 -4.80 22.03
C ARG A 281 2.16 -4.11 23.30
N ALA A 282 1.28 -3.12 23.18
CA ALA A 282 0.65 -2.47 24.34
C ALA A 282 -0.18 -3.47 25.17
N ALA A 283 -0.77 -4.49 24.53
CA ALA A 283 -1.46 -5.59 25.19
C ALA A 283 -0.52 -6.71 25.72
N GLY A 284 0.80 -6.57 25.55
CA GLY A 284 1.80 -7.50 26.08
C GLY A 284 2.20 -8.65 25.14
N TYR A 285 1.82 -8.61 23.87
CA TYR A 285 2.19 -9.63 22.88
C TYR A 285 3.42 -9.20 22.04
N ALA A 286 4.35 -10.13 21.83
CA ALA A 286 5.58 -9.88 21.05
C ALA A 286 5.64 -10.64 19.71
N ARG A 287 4.74 -11.60 19.51
CA ARG A 287 4.66 -12.46 18.32
C ARG A 287 3.26 -12.35 17.74
N ILE A 288 3.14 -11.69 16.61
CA ILE A 288 1.85 -11.22 16.10
C ILE A 288 1.71 -11.66 14.64
N ILE A 289 0.57 -12.24 14.31
CA ILE A 289 0.13 -12.45 12.93
C ILE A 289 -0.99 -11.45 12.66
N GLY A 290 -0.79 -10.60 11.67
CA GLY A 290 -1.79 -9.67 11.18
C GLY A 290 -2.77 -10.35 10.25
N PHE A 291 -4.05 -10.06 10.45
CA PHE A 291 -5.13 -10.49 9.60
C PHE A 291 -6.08 -9.32 9.38
N ASP A 292 -5.84 -8.58 8.30
CA ASP A 292 -6.67 -7.46 7.85
C ASP A 292 -7.59 -7.96 6.75
N MET A 293 -8.89 -8.04 6.99
CA MET A 293 -9.84 -8.43 5.95
C MET A 293 -10.81 -7.30 5.66
N GLY A 294 -10.73 -6.80 4.42
CA GLY A 294 -11.63 -5.79 3.87
C GLY A 294 -12.74 -6.38 3.00
N GLY A 295 -13.29 -5.54 2.13
CA GLY A 295 -14.30 -5.95 1.15
C GLY A 295 -13.72 -6.74 -0.03
N THR A 296 -12.48 -6.50 -0.44
CA THR A 296 -11.95 -7.08 -1.68
C THR A 296 -10.90 -8.16 -1.43
N SER A 297 -10.08 -7.98 -0.41
CA SER A 297 -8.91 -8.80 -0.12
C SER A 297 -8.71 -8.98 1.39
N THR A 298 -7.80 -9.90 1.71
CA THR A 298 -7.20 -10.03 3.03
C THR A 298 -5.71 -9.79 2.92
N ASP A 299 -5.18 -8.92 3.76
CA ASP A 299 -3.75 -8.69 3.93
C ASP A 299 -3.25 -9.40 5.19
N VAL A 300 -2.22 -10.25 5.03
CA VAL A 300 -1.60 -10.97 6.14
C VAL A 300 -0.14 -10.57 6.27
N SER A 301 0.32 -10.47 7.52
CA SER A 301 1.67 -10.06 7.86
C SER A 301 2.13 -10.74 9.15
N LEU A 302 3.45 -10.78 9.37
CA LEU A 302 4.05 -11.40 10.55
C LEU A 302 4.98 -10.40 11.24
N TYR A 303 4.99 -10.43 12.57
CA TYR A 303 5.89 -9.65 13.39
C TYR A 303 6.45 -10.52 14.53
N GLU A 304 7.79 -10.55 14.63
CA GLU A 304 8.54 -11.20 15.71
C GLU A 304 9.81 -10.39 15.98
N GLY A 305 9.71 -9.39 16.87
CA GLY A 305 10.84 -8.55 17.27
C GLY A 305 11.12 -7.37 16.32
N ASP A 306 11.01 -7.56 15.01
CA ASP A 306 11.13 -6.50 14.01
C ASP A 306 10.07 -6.63 12.90
N PHE A 307 9.84 -5.53 12.17
CA PHE A 307 8.97 -5.53 11.00
C PHE A 307 9.64 -6.30 9.87
N GLU A 308 8.98 -7.36 9.39
CA GLU A 308 9.47 -8.04 8.19
C GLU A 308 9.38 -7.11 6.99
N ARG A 309 10.46 -7.08 6.20
CA ARG A 309 10.53 -6.30 4.97
C ARG A 309 10.91 -7.19 3.80
N ALA A 310 10.39 -6.83 2.63
CA ALA A 310 10.84 -7.35 1.35
C ALA A 310 11.68 -6.28 0.66
N ASP A 311 12.89 -6.65 0.22
CA ASP A 311 13.77 -5.76 -0.54
C ASP A 311 13.38 -5.69 -2.02
N GLU A 312 12.76 -6.75 -2.56
CA GLU A 312 12.26 -6.82 -3.93
C GLU A 312 10.81 -7.34 -3.90
N SER A 313 9.89 -6.59 -4.50
CA SER A 313 8.51 -7.03 -4.72
C SER A 313 8.11 -6.85 -6.18
N SER A 314 7.01 -7.50 -6.60
CA SER A 314 6.44 -7.28 -7.92
C SER A 314 4.99 -6.83 -7.82
N ILE A 315 4.70 -5.67 -8.40
CA ILE A 315 3.37 -5.04 -8.38
C ILE A 315 3.03 -4.58 -9.80
N ALA A 316 1.84 -4.94 -10.29
CA ALA A 316 1.39 -4.68 -11.66
C ALA A 316 2.36 -5.16 -12.77
N GLY A 317 3.20 -6.15 -12.48
CA GLY A 317 4.22 -6.68 -13.39
C GLY A 317 5.56 -5.95 -13.37
N PHE A 318 5.73 -4.93 -12.53
CA PHE A 318 7.01 -4.22 -12.33
C PHE A 318 7.70 -4.71 -11.09
N ARG A 319 9.04 -4.69 -11.11
CA ARG A 319 9.86 -4.98 -9.94
C ARG A 319 10.15 -3.68 -9.19
N ILE A 320 9.95 -3.70 -7.89
CA ILE A 320 10.19 -2.54 -7.03
C ILE A 320 11.22 -2.98 -6.01
N THR A 321 12.37 -2.30 -6.03
CA THR A 321 13.48 -2.55 -5.11
C THR A 321 13.59 -1.40 -4.14
N ALA A 322 12.65 -1.37 -3.20
CA ALA A 322 12.55 -0.40 -2.12
C ALA A 322 12.11 -1.16 -0.85
N PRO A 323 12.56 -0.77 0.35
CA PRO A 323 12.12 -1.41 1.58
C PRO A 323 10.60 -1.27 1.73
N MET A 324 9.91 -2.40 1.73
CA MET A 324 8.46 -2.46 1.93
C MET A 324 8.15 -3.46 3.03
N MET A 325 7.14 -3.18 3.86
CA MET A 325 6.62 -4.16 4.79
C MET A 325 6.18 -5.40 4.03
N HIS A 326 6.57 -6.57 4.54
CA HIS A 326 6.23 -7.84 3.93
C HIS A 326 4.77 -8.18 4.23
N ILE A 327 3.91 -7.74 3.31
CA ILE A 327 2.47 -7.94 3.36
C ILE A 327 2.10 -8.88 2.22
N HIS A 328 1.41 -9.97 2.57
CA HIS A 328 0.91 -10.92 1.60
C HIS A 328 -0.60 -10.75 1.45
N THR A 329 -1.01 -10.29 0.26
CA THR A 329 -2.42 -10.07 -0.06
C THR A 329 -3.02 -11.31 -0.72
N VAL A 330 -4.19 -11.73 -0.25
CA VAL A 330 -5.00 -12.78 -0.87
C VAL A 330 -6.35 -12.24 -1.32
N ALA A 331 -6.77 -12.69 -2.50
CA ALA A 331 -8.08 -12.39 -3.09
C ALA A 331 -9.22 -13.16 -2.38
N ALA A 332 -9.40 -12.85 -1.10
CA ALA A 332 -10.47 -13.32 -0.24
C ALA A 332 -10.87 -12.15 0.66
N GLY A 333 -12.00 -11.50 0.36
CA GLY A 333 -12.57 -10.40 1.15
C GLY A 333 -14.10 -10.54 1.21
N GLY A 334 -14.79 -9.67 1.94
CA GLY A 334 -16.26 -9.78 2.10
C GLY A 334 -17.02 -9.85 0.77
N GLY A 335 -16.57 -9.13 -0.26
CA GLY A 335 -17.12 -9.09 -1.60
C GLY A 335 -16.64 -10.19 -2.54
N SER A 336 -15.82 -11.16 -2.09
CA SER A 336 -15.40 -12.28 -2.95
C SER A 336 -16.61 -13.08 -3.43
N ILE A 337 -16.73 -13.24 -4.74
CA ILE A 337 -17.90 -13.81 -5.40
C ILE A 337 -17.99 -15.31 -5.14
N LEU A 338 -19.21 -15.79 -4.83
CA LEU A 338 -19.54 -17.19 -4.64
C LEU A 338 -20.05 -17.78 -5.95
N LYS A 339 -19.43 -18.87 -6.41
CA LYS A 339 -19.81 -19.57 -7.63
C LYS A 339 -19.96 -21.07 -7.37
N TYR A 340 -20.94 -21.68 -8.02
CA TYR A 340 -21.01 -23.13 -8.16
C TYR A 340 -20.73 -23.48 -9.62
N HIS A 341 -19.64 -24.22 -9.86
CA HIS A 341 -19.20 -24.57 -11.21
C HIS A 341 -18.49 -25.91 -11.21
N GLN A 342 -18.81 -26.77 -12.19
CA GLN A 342 -18.28 -28.13 -12.31
C GLN A 342 -18.41 -28.93 -11.00
N ALA A 343 -19.63 -28.97 -10.45
CA ALA A 343 -19.94 -29.66 -9.21
C ALA A 343 -19.11 -29.23 -7.98
N ARG A 344 -18.60 -27.99 -7.96
CA ARG A 344 -17.76 -27.46 -6.87
C ARG A 344 -18.18 -26.05 -6.49
N LEU A 345 -18.20 -25.80 -5.18
CA LEU A 345 -18.26 -24.46 -4.61
C LEU A 345 -16.90 -23.77 -4.81
N GLN A 346 -16.92 -22.51 -5.23
CA GLN A 346 -15.74 -21.69 -5.48
C GLN A 346 -15.96 -20.30 -4.90
N VAL A 347 -14.90 -19.73 -4.31
CA VAL A 347 -14.90 -18.39 -3.71
C VAL A 347 -13.82 -17.57 -4.39
N GLY A 348 -14.18 -16.42 -4.96
CA GLY A 348 -13.26 -15.55 -5.69
C GLY A 348 -12.61 -16.24 -6.91
N PRO A 349 -11.47 -15.73 -7.41
CA PRO A 349 -10.74 -14.55 -6.92
C PRO A 349 -11.42 -13.21 -7.22
N GLU A 350 -12.44 -13.21 -8.09
CA GLU A 350 -13.22 -12.02 -8.41
C GLU A 350 -13.95 -11.48 -7.18
N SER A 351 -14.06 -10.15 -7.10
CA SER A 351 -14.79 -9.44 -6.06
C SER A 351 -15.89 -8.59 -6.68
N ALA A 352 -17.02 -8.47 -5.97
CA ALA A 352 -18.10 -7.56 -6.32
C ALA A 352 -17.80 -6.09 -5.97
N GLY A 353 -16.69 -5.83 -5.27
CA GLY A 353 -16.30 -4.48 -4.82
C GLY A 353 -17.38 -3.84 -3.94
N ALA A 354 -17.55 -2.53 -4.09
CA ALA A 354 -18.62 -1.78 -3.43
C ALA A 354 -19.79 -1.42 -4.36
N ASP A 355 -19.55 -1.45 -5.67
CA ASP A 355 -20.55 -1.22 -6.71
C ASP A 355 -20.32 -2.22 -7.87
N PRO A 356 -21.29 -3.10 -8.19
CA PRO A 356 -22.61 -3.24 -7.55
C PRO A 356 -22.55 -3.78 -6.11
N GLY A 357 -21.41 -4.33 -5.67
CA GLY A 357 -21.22 -4.87 -4.33
C GLY A 357 -21.92 -6.21 -4.07
N PRO A 358 -21.91 -6.72 -2.83
CA PRO A 358 -22.71 -7.86 -2.39
C PRO A 358 -24.20 -7.76 -2.75
N THR A 359 -24.86 -8.91 -2.92
CA THR A 359 -26.33 -8.98 -3.13
C THR A 359 -27.10 -8.20 -2.06
N CYS A 360 -26.66 -8.26 -0.80
CA CYS A 360 -27.30 -7.58 0.33
C CYS A 360 -27.26 -6.05 0.23
N TYR A 361 -26.45 -5.45 -0.64
CA TYR A 361 -26.42 -4.00 -0.87
C TYR A 361 -27.58 -3.52 -1.74
N GLY A 362 -28.33 -4.45 -2.38
CA GLY A 362 -29.55 -4.12 -3.13
C GLY A 362 -29.31 -3.48 -4.50
N ARG A 363 -28.11 -3.63 -5.08
CA ARG A 363 -27.74 -3.08 -6.41
C ARG A 363 -27.53 -4.15 -7.49
N ASP A 364 -28.26 -5.26 -7.37
CA ASP A 364 -28.17 -6.42 -8.28
C ASP A 364 -26.76 -7.04 -8.40
N GLY A 365 -25.99 -6.98 -7.30
CA GLY A 365 -24.70 -7.63 -7.19
C GLY A 365 -24.80 -9.16 -6.98
N PRO A 366 -23.71 -9.91 -7.27
CA PRO A 366 -23.67 -11.36 -7.10
C PRO A 366 -23.63 -11.77 -5.62
N LEU A 367 -23.85 -13.05 -5.33
CA LEU A 367 -23.64 -13.61 -3.98
C LEU A 367 -22.14 -13.55 -3.62
N THR A 368 -21.85 -13.13 -2.39
CA THR A 368 -20.49 -12.93 -1.86
C THR A 368 -20.32 -13.54 -0.46
N ILE A 369 -19.09 -13.50 0.08
CA ILE A 369 -18.81 -13.91 1.47
C ILE A 369 -19.69 -13.14 2.47
N THR A 370 -19.87 -11.83 2.27
CA THR A 370 -20.75 -10.98 3.09
C THR A 370 -22.17 -11.53 3.09
N ASP A 371 -22.69 -11.94 1.94
CA ASP A 371 -24.05 -12.51 1.82
C ASP A 371 -24.16 -13.85 2.58
N ALA A 372 -23.15 -14.71 2.51
CA ALA A 372 -23.11 -15.93 3.32
C ALA A 372 -23.13 -15.63 4.83
N ASN A 373 -22.38 -14.61 5.27
CA ASN A 373 -22.40 -14.16 6.67
C ASN A 373 -23.74 -13.54 7.09
N VAL A 374 -24.43 -12.84 6.18
CA VAL A 374 -25.81 -12.34 6.41
C VAL A 374 -26.79 -13.51 6.55
N LEU A 375 -26.76 -14.49 5.63
CA LEU A 375 -27.67 -15.65 5.68
C LEU A 375 -27.50 -16.45 6.97
N LEU A 376 -26.25 -16.65 7.40
CA LEU A 376 -25.92 -17.39 8.63
C LEU A 376 -26.17 -16.57 9.91
N GLY A 377 -26.66 -15.33 9.80
CA GLY A 377 -26.93 -14.45 10.93
C GLY A 377 -25.69 -13.95 11.65
N ARG A 378 -24.49 -14.05 11.06
CA ARG A 378 -23.25 -13.49 11.60
C ARG A 378 -23.22 -11.97 11.44
N ILE A 379 -23.73 -11.48 10.31
CA ILE A 379 -24.02 -10.05 10.11
C ILE A 379 -25.51 -9.84 10.36
N GLN A 380 -25.82 -8.89 11.24
CA GLN A 380 -27.17 -8.50 11.60
C GLN A 380 -27.48 -7.13 10.96
N PRO A 381 -28.50 -7.00 10.10
CA PRO A 381 -28.83 -5.75 9.41
C PRO A 381 -28.99 -4.55 10.35
N ASP A 382 -29.58 -4.75 11.53
CA ASP A 382 -29.82 -3.70 12.53
C ASP A 382 -28.53 -3.06 13.09
N PHE A 383 -27.39 -3.75 12.97
CA PHE A 383 -26.08 -3.29 13.44
C PHE A 383 -25.13 -2.94 12.30
N PHE A 384 -25.60 -3.02 11.05
CA PHE A 384 -24.81 -2.64 9.89
C PHE A 384 -25.13 -1.19 9.49
N PRO A 385 -24.15 -0.37 9.04
CA PRO A 385 -24.42 0.99 8.61
C PRO A 385 -25.50 1.08 7.53
N ALA A 386 -26.52 1.91 7.77
CA ALA A 386 -27.59 2.17 6.82
C ALA A 386 -27.14 3.23 5.81
N VAL A 387 -26.36 2.80 4.81
CA VAL A 387 -25.73 3.67 3.80
C VAL A 387 -26.11 3.30 2.36
N PHE A 388 -27.08 2.39 2.20
CA PHE A 388 -27.47 1.84 0.89
C PHE A 388 -28.76 2.47 0.37
N GLY A 389 -29.22 1.98 -0.79
CA GLY A 389 -30.41 2.48 -1.47
C GLY A 389 -30.22 3.87 -2.12
N PRO A 390 -31.24 4.37 -2.82
CA PRO A 390 -31.15 5.62 -3.59
C PRO A 390 -30.88 6.86 -2.74
N SER A 391 -31.36 6.86 -1.49
CA SER A 391 -31.20 7.97 -0.55
C SER A 391 -29.94 7.84 0.32
N GLY A 392 -29.24 6.70 0.28
CA GLY A 392 -28.03 6.44 1.07
C GLY A 392 -28.28 6.30 2.57
N ASP A 393 -29.47 5.84 2.95
CA ASP A 393 -29.95 5.68 4.33
C ASP A 393 -30.64 4.31 4.57
N ALA A 394 -30.59 3.41 3.59
CA ALA A 394 -31.23 2.09 3.69
C ALA A 394 -30.28 1.04 4.32
N PRO A 395 -30.82 0.09 5.10
CA PRO A 395 -30.06 -1.04 5.62
C PRO A 395 -29.74 -2.05 4.51
N ILE A 396 -28.87 -3.02 4.82
CA ILE A 396 -28.67 -4.19 3.96
C ILE A 396 -29.95 -5.04 3.89
N ASN A 397 -30.16 -5.70 2.75
CA ASN A 397 -31.33 -6.50 2.48
C ASN A 397 -31.04 -8.00 2.70
N ALA A 398 -31.54 -8.56 3.81
CA ALA A 398 -31.38 -9.99 4.11
C ALA A 398 -32.34 -10.90 3.33
N SER A 399 -33.51 -10.40 2.90
CA SER A 399 -34.50 -11.24 2.20
C SER A 399 -34.05 -11.59 0.78
N ILE A 400 -33.44 -10.63 0.06
CA ILE A 400 -32.87 -10.90 -1.27
C ILE A 400 -31.70 -11.90 -1.20
N VAL A 401 -30.93 -11.89 -0.12
CA VAL A 401 -29.87 -12.88 0.13
C VAL A 401 -30.46 -14.27 0.27
N ALA A 402 -31.51 -14.43 1.10
CA ALA A 402 -32.19 -15.70 1.28
C ALA A 402 -32.74 -16.24 -0.04
N GLU A 403 -33.44 -15.41 -0.83
CA GLU A 403 -33.98 -15.80 -2.14
C GLU A 403 -32.87 -16.28 -3.11
N ARG A 404 -31.76 -15.55 -3.18
CA ARG A 404 -30.63 -15.91 -4.06
C ARG A 404 -29.94 -17.20 -3.60
N PHE A 405 -29.81 -17.42 -2.30
CA PHE A 405 -29.26 -18.67 -1.77
C PHE A 405 -30.20 -19.86 -1.96
N ASP A 406 -31.52 -19.68 -1.85
CA ASP A 406 -32.49 -20.74 -2.17
C ASP A 406 -32.35 -21.19 -3.62
N ALA A 407 -32.23 -20.24 -4.56
CA ALA A 407 -32.01 -20.51 -5.98
C ALA A 407 -30.67 -21.25 -6.24
N LEU A 408 -29.58 -20.79 -5.60
CA LEU A 408 -28.27 -21.43 -5.72
C LEU A 408 -28.31 -22.86 -5.14
N THR A 409 -28.94 -23.04 -3.99
CA THR A 409 -29.07 -24.32 -3.30
C THR A 409 -29.87 -25.32 -4.13
N ALA A 410 -30.94 -24.88 -4.81
CA ALA A 410 -31.67 -25.72 -5.74
C ALA A 410 -30.78 -26.23 -6.89
N THR A 411 -29.84 -25.41 -7.36
CA THR A 411 -28.88 -25.81 -8.40
C THR A 411 -27.84 -26.79 -7.86
N VAL A 412 -27.30 -26.55 -6.67
CA VAL A 412 -26.37 -27.49 -6.01
C VAL A 412 -27.03 -28.85 -5.79
N ASN A 413 -28.25 -28.85 -5.24
CA ASN A 413 -29.00 -30.07 -4.93
C ASN A 413 -29.44 -30.86 -6.18
N ALA A 414 -29.49 -30.24 -7.35
CA ALA A 414 -29.78 -30.94 -8.60
C ALA A 414 -28.63 -31.87 -9.04
N GLU A 415 -27.40 -31.59 -8.61
CA GLU A 415 -26.18 -32.32 -8.98
C GLU A 415 -25.53 -33.05 -7.80
N ALA A 416 -25.90 -32.71 -6.56
CA ALA A 416 -25.34 -33.29 -5.34
C ALA A 416 -25.95 -34.67 -5.01
N ASN A 417 -25.13 -35.53 -4.39
CA ASN A 417 -25.58 -36.83 -3.89
C ASN A 417 -26.40 -36.72 -2.59
N GLU A 418 -26.30 -35.59 -1.88
CA GLU A 418 -27.01 -35.31 -0.63
C GLU A 418 -27.65 -33.93 -0.72
N LEU A 419 -28.88 -33.80 -0.21
CA LEU A 419 -29.59 -32.53 -0.15
C LEU A 419 -29.01 -31.65 0.94
N MET A 420 -28.59 -30.45 0.57
CA MET A 420 -28.09 -29.41 1.48
C MET A 420 -29.13 -28.32 1.70
N SER A 421 -29.15 -27.74 2.89
CA SER A 421 -29.86 -26.48 3.16
C SER A 421 -29.06 -25.27 2.66
N ALA A 422 -29.72 -24.13 2.52
CA ALA A 422 -29.09 -22.88 2.11
C ALA A 422 -27.96 -22.47 3.09
N GLU A 423 -28.16 -22.68 4.38
CA GLU A 423 -27.16 -22.44 5.43
C GLU A 423 -25.96 -23.38 5.29
N GLN A 424 -26.19 -24.66 4.95
CA GLN A 424 -25.08 -25.61 4.72
C GLN A 424 -24.26 -25.22 3.49
N VAL A 425 -24.91 -24.77 2.41
CA VAL A 425 -24.22 -24.25 1.22
C VAL A 425 -23.41 -22.99 1.55
N ALA A 426 -24.00 -22.03 2.26
CA ALA A 426 -23.31 -20.82 2.71
C ALA A 426 -22.12 -21.13 3.62
N ALA A 427 -22.29 -22.02 4.60
CA ALA A 427 -21.21 -22.46 5.49
C ALA A 427 -20.08 -23.15 4.71
N GLY A 428 -20.41 -23.92 3.67
CA GLY A 428 -19.43 -24.55 2.78
C GLY A 428 -18.57 -23.52 2.04
N PHE A 429 -19.17 -22.44 1.53
CA PHE A 429 -18.42 -21.33 0.95
C PHE A 429 -17.50 -20.66 1.97
N LEU A 430 -17.99 -20.38 3.18
CA LEU A 430 -17.17 -19.79 4.24
C LEU A 430 -15.99 -20.68 4.63
N HIS A 431 -16.18 -22.00 4.66
CA HIS A 431 -15.09 -22.93 4.93
C HIS A 431 -13.98 -22.84 3.86
N ILE A 432 -14.35 -22.76 2.58
CA ILE A 432 -13.38 -22.57 1.48
C ILE A 432 -12.64 -21.23 1.62
N ALA A 433 -13.34 -20.16 1.99
CA ALA A 433 -12.73 -18.86 2.22
C ALA A 433 -11.73 -18.91 3.38
N VAL A 434 -12.11 -19.53 4.50
CA VAL A 434 -11.23 -19.72 5.68
C VAL A 434 -9.99 -20.51 5.32
N GLU A 435 -10.11 -21.62 4.58
CA GLU A 435 -8.95 -22.41 4.14
C GLU A 435 -8.01 -21.60 3.24
N ARG A 436 -8.54 -20.78 2.33
CA ARG A 436 -7.72 -19.87 1.51
C ARG A 436 -6.94 -18.87 2.37
N MET A 437 -7.61 -18.23 3.33
CA MET A 437 -6.99 -17.26 4.24
C MET A 437 -5.96 -17.91 5.18
N ALA A 438 -6.28 -19.08 5.73
CA ALA A 438 -5.34 -19.85 6.57
C ALA A 438 -4.10 -20.28 5.76
N ASN A 439 -4.26 -20.71 4.51
CA ASN A 439 -3.13 -21.05 3.65
C ASN A 439 -2.23 -19.84 3.35
N ALA A 440 -2.80 -18.64 3.21
CA ALA A 440 -2.04 -17.39 3.10
C ALA A 440 -1.13 -17.18 4.31
N ILE A 441 -1.69 -17.32 5.52
CA ILE A 441 -0.94 -17.19 6.77
C ILE A 441 0.17 -18.26 6.83
N LYS A 442 -0.11 -19.52 6.44
CA LYS A 442 0.89 -20.60 6.41
C LYS A 442 2.07 -20.28 5.48
N GLN A 443 1.86 -19.56 4.37
CA GLN A 443 2.93 -19.16 3.46
C GLN A 443 3.88 -18.15 4.09
N ILE A 444 3.36 -17.15 4.80
CA ILE A 444 4.22 -16.14 5.45
C ILE A 444 4.83 -16.61 6.78
N SER A 445 4.38 -17.74 7.33
CA SER A 445 4.80 -18.24 8.64
C SER A 445 5.47 -19.61 8.59
N ILE A 446 4.69 -20.69 8.46
CA ILE A 446 5.18 -22.08 8.53
C ILE A 446 6.22 -22.35 7.44
N GLN A 447 5.99 -21.88 6.21
CA GLN A 447 6.95 -22.08 5.11
C GLN A 447 8.27 -21.33 5.32
N ARG A 448 8.30 -20.36 6.24
CA ARG A 448 9.49 -19.60 6.64
C ARG A 448 10.08 -20.08 7.97
N GLY A 449 9.52 -21.13 8.56
CA GLY A 449 10.04 -21.77 9.77
C GLY A 449 9.44 -21.27 11.09
N HIS A 450 8.37 -20.47 11.06
CA HIS A 450 7.70 -20.00 12.28
C HIS A 450 6.65 -21.01 12.79
N ASP A 451 6.58 -21.16 14.12
CA ASP A 451 5.54 -21.91 14.82
C ASP A 451 4.36 -20.99 15.15
N VAL A 452 3.33 -21.01 14.30
CA VAL A 452 2.15 -20.13 14.39
C VAL A 452 1.38 -20.27 15.71
N THR A 453 1.48 -21.40 16.40
CA THR A 453 0.74 -21.63 17.66
C THR A 453 1.21 -20.72 18.80
N ARG A 454 2.39 -20.10 18.65
CA ARG A 454 2.99 -19.17 19.61
C ARG A 454 2.62 -17.70 19.35
N PHE A 455 1.84 -17.43 18.31
CA PHE A 455 1.47 -16.09 17.89
C PHE A 455 0.06 -15.74 18.37
N VAL A 456 -0.19 -14.46 18.59
CA VAL A 456 -1.55 -13.93 18.65
C VAL A 456 -2.01 -13.58 17.23
N LEU A 457 -3.27 -13.90 16.90
CA LEU A 457 -3.89 -13.43 15.66
C LEU A 457 -4.51 -12.04 15.91
N SER A 458 -3.84 -11.00 15.44
CA SER A 458 -4.37 -9.63 15.47
C SER A 458 -5.29 -9.43 14.27
N CYS A 459 -6.60 -9.44 14.54
CA CYS A 459 -7.63 -9.38 13.53
C CYS A 459 -8.22 -7.96 13.43
N PHE A 460 -8.24 -7.43 12.21
CA PHE A 460 -8.77 -6.11 11.90
C PHE A 460 -9.35 -6.05 10.47
N GLY A 461 -9.76 -4.85 10.05
CA GLY A 461 -10.54 -4.68 8.83
C GLY A 461 -12.03 -4.97 9.06
N GLY A 462 -12.88 -4.39 8.20
CA GLY A 462 -14.34 -4.44 8.37
C GLY A 462 -14.94 -5.85 8.31
N ALA A 463 -14.25 -6.81 7.69
CA ALA A 463 -14.71 -8.19 7.55
C ALA A 463 -13.93 -9.20 8.40
N GLY A 464 -12.79 -8.82 9.01
CA GLY A 464 -11.90 -9.75 9.70
C GLY A 464 -12.57 -10.50 10.85
N GLY A 465 -13.29 -9.78 11.72
CA GLY A 465 -13.92 -10.35 12.91
C GLY A 465 -14.91 -11.47 12.61
N GLN A 466 -15.45 -11.53 11.38
CA GLN A 466 -16.43 -12.52 10.93
C GLN A 466 -15.80 -13.91 10.71
N HIS A 467 -14.48 -13.97 10.54
CA HIS A 467 -13.73 -15.18 10.19
C HIS A 467 -12.61 -15.53 11.19
N ALA A 468 -12.25 -14.59 12.08
CA ALA A 468 -11.09 -14.69 12.96
C ALA A 468 -10.97 -16.02 13.72
N CYS A 469 -12.05 -16.47 14.39
CA CYS A 469 -12.02 -17.72 15.15
C CYS A 469 -11.79 -18.94 14.26
N GLN A 470 -12.45 -19.02 13.11
CA GLN A 470 -12.30 -20.17 12.20
C GLN A 470 -10.91 -20.21 11.56
N VAL A 471 -10.34 -19.04 11.26
CA VAL A 471 -8.96 -18.93 10.78
C VAL A 471 -7.98 -19.33 11.88
N ALA A 472 -8.19 -18.89 13.12
CA ALA A 472 -7.38 -19.28 14.27
C ALA A 472 -7.43 -20.80 14.52
N ASP A 473 -8.62 -21.40 14.50
CA ASP A 473 -8.81 -22.85 14.64
C ASP A 473 -8.07 -23.63 13.55
N ALA A 474 -8.17 -23.20 12.28
CA ALA A 474 -7.49 -23.84 11.15
C ALA A 474 -5.95 -23.77 11.23
N LEU A 475 -5.42 -22.82 12.01
CA LEU A 475 -4.00 -22.61 12.24
C LEU A 475 -3.51 -23.13 13.60
N GLY A 476 -4.42 -23.52 14.50
CA GLY A 476 -4.08 -23.88 15.88
C GLY A 476 -3.65 -22.68 16.74
N ILE A 477 -4.06 -21.46 16.38
CA ILE A 477 -3.78 -20.26 17.17
C ILE A 477 -4.78 -20.18 18.33
N GLN A 478 -4.27 -20.00 19.55
CA GLN A 478 -5.09 -20.03 20.77
C GLN A 478 -5.59 -18.65 21.21
N THR A 479 -5.12 -17.57 20.60
CA THR A 479 -5.45 -16.21 21.03
C THR A 479 -5.74 -15.34 19.81
N VAL A 480 -6.93 -14.76 19.80
CA VAL A 480 -7.35 -13.74 18.84
C VAL A 480 -7.45 -12.42 19.57
N MET A 481 -6.82 -11.38 19.03
CA MET A 481 -6.93 -10.02 19.50
C MET A 481 -7.74 -9.20 18.49
N ILE A 482 -8.77 -8.51 18.98
CA ILE A 482 -9.58 -7.57 18.19
C ILE A 482 -9.59 -6.25 18.95
N HIS A 483 -8.92 -5.24 18.40
CA HIS A 483 -8.89 -3.90 18.99
C HIS A 483 -10.26 -3.22 18.83
N PRO A 484 -10.72 -2.35 19.76
CA PRO A 484 -12.00 -1.63 19.59
C PRO A 484 -12.08 -0.79 18.31
N LEU A 485 -10.92 -0.36 17.79
CA LEU A 485 -10.80 0.37 16.52
C LEU A 485 -10.45 -0.55 15.32
N ALA A 486 -10.71 -1.86 15.41
CA ALA A 486 -10.37 -2.83 14.36
C ALA A 486 -10.86 -2.44 12.96
N GLY A 487 -12.04 -1.80 12.85
CA GLY A 487 -12.60 -1.35 11.57
C GLY A 487 -11.88 -0.16 10.93
N VAL A 488 -10.99 0.52 11.68
CA VAL A 488 -10.20 1.70 11.26
C VAL A 488 -8.74 1.58 11.73
N LEU A 489 -8.25 0.36 11.94
CA LEU A 489 -6.96 0.14 12.62
C LEU A 489 -5.77 0.67 11.80
N SER A 490 -5.87 0.65 10.48
CA SER A 490 -4.85 1.22 9.59
C SER A 490 -4.67 2.72 9.81
N ALA A 491 -5.76 3.48 9.87
CA ALA A 491 -5.73 4.89 10.23
C ALA A 491 -5.18 5.11 11.66
N TYR A 492 -5.59 4.28 12.63
CA TYR A 492 -5.04 4.34 13.98
C TYR A 492 -3.52 4.06 14.02
N GLY A 493 -3.05 3.08 13.25
CA GLY A 493 -1.64 2.73 13.14
C GLY A 493 -0.80 3.83 12.50
N MET A 494 -1.34 4.59 11.55
CA MET A 494 -0.70 5.82 11.05
C MET A 494 -0.52 6.84 12.18
N GLY A 495 -1.49 6.95 13.08
CA GLY A 495 -1.40 7.75 14.30
C GLY A 495 -0.20 7.37 15.18
N LEU A 496 0.03 6.07 15.34
CA LEU A 496 1.10 5.49 16.17
C LEU A 496 2.47 5.45 15.47
N ALA A 497 2.52 5.66 14.15
CA ALA A 497 3.76 5.57 13.40
C ALA A 497 4.70 6.76 13.67
N ASP A 498 5.99 6.44 13.66
CA ASP A 498 7.10 7.39 13.72
C ASP A 498 7.48 7.89 12.32
N ILE A 499 8.11 9.06 12.25
CA ILE A 499 8.85 9.47 11.05
C ILE A 499 10.11 8.62 10.97
N ARG A 500 10.42 8.06 9.79
CA ARG A 500 11.59 7.19 9.60
C ARG A 500 12.27 7.48 8.27
N SER A 501 13.59 7.42 8.28
CA SER A 501 14.42 7.40 7.08
C SER A 501 15.09 6.03 6.94
N LEU A 502 15.20 5.55 5.71
CA LEU A 502 15.96 4.36 5.35
C LEU A 502 16.89 4.73 4.19
N ARG A 503 18.15 4.30 4.30
CA ARG A 503 19.15 4.44 3.25
C ARG A 503 19.93 3.14 3.08
N ALA A 504 20.39 2.93 1.86
CA ALA A 504 21.20 1.77 1.49
C ALA A 504 22.24 2.20 0.45
N ARG A 505 23.41 1.55 0.48
CA ARG A 505 24.50 1.75 -0.46
C ARG A 505 25.06 0.40 -0.88
N THR A 506 25.37 0.24 -2.16
CA THR A 506 26.02 -0.99 -2.66
C THR A 506 27.54 -0.81 -2.60
N ILE A 507 28.22 -1.75 -1.95
CA ILE A 507 29.68 -1.81 -1.88
C ILE A 507 30.12 -3.19 -2.38
N GLU A 508 31.05 -3.23 -3.34
CA GLU A 508 31.59 -4.45 -3.92
C GLU A 508 33.10 -4.50 -3.62
N ILE A 509 33.44 -5.13 -2.49
CA ILE A 509 34.81 -5.34 -2.01
C ILE A 509 34.92 -6.77 -1.45
N GLU A 510 36.13 -7.33 -1.43
CA GLU A 510 36.38 -8.62 -0.76
C GLU A 510 36.20 -8.45 0.75
N LEU A 511 35.56 -9.44 1.41
CA LEU A 511 35.28 -9.37 2.85
C LEU A 511 36.48 -9.90 3.65
N ASP A 512 37.26 -8.98 4.20
CA ASP A 512 38.37 -9.20 5.13
C ASP A 512 38.38 -8.17 6.29
N GLU A 513 39.33 -8.29 7.23
CA GLU A 513 39.43 -7.37 8.37
C GLU A 513 39.71 -5.91 7.96
N GLU A 514 40.42 -5.68 6.85
CA GLU A 514 40.74 -4.34 6.36
C GLU A 514 39.52 -3.68 5.73
N SER A 515 38.78 -4.41 4.90
CA SER A 515 37.54 -3.99 4.26
C SER A 515 36.45 -3.65 5.28
N LEU A 516 36.35 -4.39 6.40
CA LEU A 516 35.40 -4.09 7.48
C LEU A 516 35.68 -2.71 8.09
N ALA A 517 36.96 -2.35 8.29
CA ALA A 517 37.34 -1.01 8.76
C ALA A 517 37.03 0.08 7.73
N GLN A 518 37.01 -0.26 6.43
CA GLN A 518 36.62 0.67 5.36
C GLN A 518 35.11 0.90 5.29
N LEU A 519 34.27 0.05 5.90
CA LEU A 519 32.82 0.23 5.93
C LEU A 519 32.35 1.27 6.96
N GLU A 520 33.10 1.48 8.04
CA GLU A 520 32.71 2.38 9.13
C GLU A 520 32.50 3.83 8.65
N PRO A 521 33.40 4.44 7.85
CA PRO A 521 33.16 5.77 7.27
C PRO A 521 31.94 5.83 6.33
N GLU A 522 31.67 4.77 5.58
CA GLU A 522 30.50 4.71 4.69
C GLU A 522 29.19 4.66 5.48
N LEU A 523 29.18 3.98 6.63
CA LEU A 523 28.05 3.97 7.55
C LEU A 523 27.83 5.33 8.21
N GLU A 524 28.90 6.02 8.62
CA GLU A 524 28.82 7.38 9.19
C GLU A 524 28.21 8.37 8.18
N VAL A 525 28.57 8.26 6.89
CA VAL A 525 27.97 9.08 5.83
C VAL A 525 26.47 8.82 5.71
N LEU A 526 26.05 7.55 5.69
CA LEU A 526 24.63 7.20 5.64
C LEU A 526 23.88 7.66 6.89
N GLU A 527 24.48 7.54 8.07
CA GLU A 527 23.89 8.02 9.32
C GLU A 527 23.68 9.54 9.27
N GLN A 528 24.68 10.29 8.81
CA GLN A 528 24.57 11.74 8.69
C GLN A 528 23.50 12.15 7.68
N GLU A 529 23.43 11.50 6.51
CA GLU A 529 22.37 11.74 5.51
C GLU A 529 20.97 11.51 6.09
N MET A 530 20.79 10.46 6.89
CA MET A 530 19.51 10.16 7.55
C MET A 530 19.20 11.17 8.67
N ARG A 531 20.19 11.58 9.47
CA ARG A 531 20.02 12.61 10.50
C ARG A 531 19.59 13.93 9.89
N ASP A 532 20.28 14.38 8.85
CA ASP A 532 19.97 15.63 8.15
C ASP A 532 18.53 15.60 7.60
N GLU A 533 18.13 14.51 6.95
CA GLU A 533 16.77 14.34 6.45
C GLU A 533 15.72 14.36 7.58
N LEU A 534 15.96 13.69 8.71
CA LEU A 534 15.01 13.68 9.82
C LEU A 534 14.88 15.07 10.48
N LEU A 535 15.98 15.83 10.56
CA LEU A 535 15.98 17.22 11.04
C LEU A 535 15.23 18.14 10.07
N GLU A 536 15.44 18.00 8.75
CA GLU A 536 14.68 18.71 7.71
C GLU A 536 13.19 18.40 7.81
N GLN A 537 12.84 17.17 8.19
CA GLN A 537 11.46 16.77 8.43
C GLN A 537 10.85 17.30 9.73
N GLY A 538 11.61 18.04 10.53
CA GLY A 538 11.14 18.76 11.71
C GLY A 538 11.29 18.02 13.03
N LEU A 539 12.05 16.92 13.07
CA LEU A 539 12.44 16.29 14.34
C LEU A 539 13.57 17.09 14.99
N GLY A 540 13.60 17.11 16.32
CA GLY A 540 14.76 17.59 17.08
C GLY A 540 15.80 16.51 17.31
N GLU A 541 17.06 16.90 17.51
CA GLU A 541 18.20 15.99 17.78
C GLU A 541 17.92 14.94 18.87
N ALA A 542 17.24 15.33 19.96
CA ALA A 542 16.91 14.42 21.05
C ALA A 542 15.85 13.36 20.70
N GLN A 543 15.19 13.48 19.54
CA GLN A 543 14.18 12.54 19.05
C GLN A 543 14.77 11.51 18.07
N LEU A 544 16.00 11.71 17.61
CA LEU A 544 16.69 10.80 16.69
C LEU A 544 17.15 9.55 17.46
N GLN A 545 16.89 8.36 16.92
CA GLN A 545 17.26 7.06 17.49
C GLN A 545 18.06 6.22 16.50
#